data_AF-A0A7R9W6X4-F1
#
_entry.id   AF-A0A7R9W6X4-F1
#
_cell.length_a   1.000
_cell.length_b   1.000
_cell.length_c   1.000
_cell.angle_alpha   90.00
_cell.angle_beta   90.00
_cell.angle_gamma   90.00
#
_symmetry.space_group_name_H-M   'P 1'
#
loop_
_entity.id
_entity.type
_entity.pdbx_description
1 polymer ?
#
loop_
_entity_poly.entity_id
_entity_poly.type
_entity_poly.pdbx_seq_one_letter_code
_entity_poly.pdbx_strand_id
1 'polypeptide(L)'
;IMAEESKEDKAVEIFKIKKLIKSLQRARGNGTSMISLILPPKSQIAQVNKMLSDEYGTASNIKSRVNRLSVLSAITSTQQRLKLYSKCPPNGLVMYCGQVITEEGKERKVNIDFEPFKPI
;
A
#
# COMPACT_ATOMS: atom_id res chain seq x y z
N ILE A 1 0.57 -31.64 13.40
CA ILE A 1 1.68 -31.04 14.18
C ILE A 1 1.73 -29.57 13.77
N MET A 2 0.95 -28.73 14.46
CA MET A 2 0.94 -27.29 14.21
C MET A 2 2.08 -26.70 15.02
N ALA A 3 3.08 -26.13 14.34
CA ALA A 3 4.20 -25.48 14.97
C ALA A 3 3.68 -24.32 15.83
N GLU A 4 3.95 -24.37 17.14
CA GLU A 4 3.84 -23.20 17.98
C GLU A 4 4.90 -22.20 17.52
N GLU A 5 4.50 -21.21 16.71
CA GLU A 5 5.33 -20.03 16.48
C GLU A 5 5.66 -19.39 17.82
N SER A 6 6.95 -19.32 18.12
CA SER A 6 7.45 -18.82 19.38
C SER A 6 6.98 -17.37 19.60
N LYS A 7 6.72 -16.99 20.85
CA LYS A 7 6.37 -15.59 21.21
C LYS A 7 7.45 -14.60 20.75
N GLU A 8 8.68 -15.07 20.60
CA GLU A 8 9.84 -14.30 20.15
C GLU A 8 9.76 -13.98 18.66
N ASP A 9 9.35 -14.93 17.81
CA ASP A 9 9.14 -14.70 16.37
C ASP A 9 8.05 -13.64 16.14
N LYS A 10 6.95 -13.73 16.89
CA LYS A 10 5.87 -12.75 16.84
C LYS A 10 6.33 -11.35 17.29
N ALA A 11 7.18 -11.27 18.32
CA ALA A 11 7.73 -10.00 18.77
C ALA A 11 8.67 -9.37 17.74
N VAL A 12 9.50 -10.18 17.06
CA VAL A 12 10.37 -9.74 15.97
C VAL A 12 9.56 -9.23 14.79
N GLU A 13 8.48 -9.90 14.43
CA GLU A 13 7.63 -9.50 13.30
C GLU A 13 6.85 -8.21 13.59
N ILE A 14 6.31 -8.07 14.80
CA ILE A 14 5.70 -6.80 15.27
C ILE A 14 6.72 -5.66 15.23
N PHE A 15 7.97 -5.93 15.64
CA PHE A 15 9.04 -4.93 15.58
C PHE A 15 9.35 -4.51 14.14
N LYS A 16 9.41 -5.47 13.20
CA LYS A 16 9.59 -5.19 11.76
C LYS A 16 8.46 -4.32 11.21
N ILE A 17 7.20 -4.65 11.49
CA ILE A 17 6.03 -3.87 11.04
C ILE A 17 6.06 -2.46 11.64
N LYS A 18 6.31 -2.33 12.95
CA LYS A 18 6.43 -1.01 13.61
C LYS A 18 7.55 -0.16 12.99
N LYS A 19 8.70 -0.77 12.70
CA LYS A 19 9.82 -0.09 12.04
C LYS A 19 9.43 0.35 10.63
N LEU A 20 8.70 -0.48 9.90
CA LEU A 20 8.23 -0.20 8.55
C LEU A 20 7.23 0.96 8.53
N ILE A 21 6.25 0.97 9.44
CA ILE A 21 5.31 2.10 9.64
C ILE A 21 6.08 3.38 9.96
N LYS A 22 7.06 3.32 10.87
CA LYS A 22 7.86 4.49 11.26
C LYS A 22 8.70 5.04 10.10
N SER A 23 9.23 4.16 9.25
CA SER A 23 9.93 4.56 8.02
C SER A 23 8.98 5.19 7.00
N LEU A 24 7.78 4.62 6.82
CA LEU A 24 6.76 5.16 5.92
C LEU A 24 6.22 6.52 6.39
N GLN A 25 6.03 6.72 7.70
CA GLN A 25 5.65 8.03 8.27
C GLN A 25 6.71 9.11 8.04
N ARG A 26 7.99 8.73 7.99
CA ARG A 26 9.09 9.66 7.68
C ARG A 26 9.23 9.93 6.20
N ALA A 27 8.77 9.02 5.34
CA ALA A 27 8.84 9.19 3.91
C ALA A 27 7.91 10.33 3.47
N ARG A 28 8.51 11.44 3.05
CA ARG A 28 7.77 12.57 2.46
C ARG A 28 7.73 12.41 0.94
N GLY A 29 6.52 12.36 0.39
CA GLY A 29 6.30 12.46 -1.05
C GLY A 29 6.24 13.91 -1.50
N ASN A 30 6.44 14.14 -2.80
CA ASN A 30 6.14 15.43 -3.43
C ASN A 30 4.62 15.52 -3.65
N GLY A 31 3.87 16.02 -2.65
CA GLY A 31 2.40 16.11 -2.72
C GLY A 31 1.67 14.76 -2.65
N THR A 32 0.59 14.61 -3.43
CA THR A 32 -0.31 13.43 -3.45
C THR A 32 0.26 12.27 -4.27
N SER A 33 1.44 11.79 -3.87
CA SER A 33 2.19 10.76 -4.60
C SER A 33 2.19 9.39 -3.90
N MET A 34 1.46 9.24 -2.79
CA MET A 34 1.41 8.02 -1.98
C MET A 34 -0.03 7.59 -1.75
N ILE A 35 -0.33 6.33 -2.05
CA ILE A 35 -1.60 5.66 -1.78
C ILE A 35 -1.37 4.64 -0.68
N SER A 36 -2.21 4.69 0.35
CA SER A 36 -2.28 3.70 1.42
C SER A 36 -3.61 2.98 1.29
N LEU A 37 -3.58 1.72 0.90
CA LEU A 37 -4.76 0.88 0.75
C LEU A 37 -4.76 -0.15 1.87
N ILE A 38 -5.84 -0.18 2.63
CA ILE A 38 -6.04 -1.10 3.75
C ILE A 38 -7.31 -1.89 3.47
N LEU A 39 -7.18 -3.20 3.35
CA LEU A 39 -8.29 -4.10 3.06
C LEU A 39 -8.58 -4.97 4.29
N PRO A 40 -9.79 -4.90 4.85
CA PRO A 40 -10.18 -5.80 5.91
C PRO A 40 -10.25 -7.24 5.40
N PRO A 41 -10.17 -8.23 6.30
CA PRO A 41 -10.31 -9.63 5.93
C PRO A 41 -11.67 -9.89 5.29
N LYS A 42 -11.73 -10.85 4.35
CA LYS A 42 -12.92 -11.18 3.55
C LYS A 42 -13.36 -10.12 2.53
N SER A 43 -12.60 -9.04 2.37
CA SER A 43 -12.85 -8.07 1.30
C SER A 43 -12.70 -8.70 -0.09
N GLN A 44 -13.58 -8.33 -1.01
CA GLN A 44 -13.49 -8.78 -2.40
C GLN A 44 -12.52 -7.89 -3.18
N ILE A 45 -11.46 -8.50 -3.71
CA ILE A 45 -10.46 -7.80 -4.53
C ILE A 45 -11.11 -7.12 -5.74
N ALA A 46 -12.14 -7.73 -6.33
CA ALA A 46 -12.90 -7.16 -7.45
C ALA A 46 -13.56 -5.82 -7.10
N GLN A 47 -14.14 -5.69 -5.90
CA GLN A 47 -14.78 -4.46 -5.44
C GLN A 47 -13.75 -3.34 -5.27
N VAL A 48 -12.59 -3.67 -4.70
CA VAL A 48 -11.47 -2.73 -4.52
C VAL A 48 -10.92 -2.29 -5.88
N ASN A 49 -10.78 -3.21 -6.82
CA ASN A 49 -10.31 -2.89 -8.16
C ASN A 49 -11.30 -1.97 -8.92
N LYS A 50 -12.60 -2.15 -8.70
CA LYS A 50 -13.63 -1.22 -9.19
C LYS A 50 -13.48 0.16 -8.58
N MET A 51 -13.36 0.25 -7.25
CA MET A 51 -13.13 1.52 -6.55
C MET A 51 -11.89 2.25 -7.08
N LEU A 52 -10.77 1.55 -7.26
CA LEU A 52 -9.55 2.14 -7.83
C LEU A 52 -9.74 2.63 -9.28
N SER A 53 -10.60 1.97 -10.06
CA SER A 53 -10.91 2.39 -11.43
C SER A 53 -11.79 3.64 -11.45
N ASP A 54 -12.74 3.74 -10.54
CA ASP A 54 -13.59 4.93 -10.36
C ASP A 54 -12.75 6.13 -9.88
N GLU A 55 -11.82 5.90 -8.95
CA GLU A 55 -10.86 6.91 -8.49
C GLU A 55 -9.87 7.32 -9.59
N TYR A 56 -9.47 6.40 -10.47
CA TYR A 56 -8.66 6.73 -11.65
C TYR A 56 -9.39 7.73 -12.57
N GLY A 57 -10.68 7.47 -12.83
CA GLY A 57 -11.53 8.38 -13.61
C GLY A 57 -11.65 9.75 -12.95
N THR A 58 -11.85 9.79 -11.64
CA THR A 58 -11.95 11.05 -10.88
C THR A 58 -10.63 11.82 -10.88
N ALA A 59 -9.50 11.13 -10.69
CA ALA A 59 -8.16 11.71 -10.71
C ALA A 59 -7.79 12.31 -12.08
N SER A 60 -8.41 11.84 -13.17
CA SER A 60 -8.19 12.41 -14.51
C SER A 60 -8.65 13.88 -14.61
N ASN A 61 -9.56 14.32 -13.74
CA ASN A 61 -10.07 15.70 -13.71
C ASN A 61 -9.19 16.68 -12.91
N ILE A 62 -8.08 16.20 -12.31
CA ILE A 62 -7.15 17.07 -11.58
C ILE A 62 -6.56 18.12 -12.54
N LYS A 63 -6.66 19.40 -12.17
CA LYS A 63 -6.22 20.55 -12.99
C LYS A 63 -4.70 20.60 -13.20
N SER A 64 -3.94 20.34 -12.13
CA SER A 64 -2.47 20.31 -12.21
C SER A 64 -2.01 19.07 -12.99
N ARG A 65 -1.33 19.28 -14.13
CA ARG A 65 -0.79 18.20 -14.96
C ARG A 65 0.16 17.29 -14.17
N VAL A 66 1.04 17.88 -13.36
CA VAL A 66 2.03 17.13 -12.58
C VAL A 66 1.34 16.27 -11.53
N ASN A 67 0.42 16.84 -10.76
CA ASN A 67 -0.30 16.08 -9.72
C ASN A 67 -1.19 15.00 -10.33
N ARG A 68 -1.84 15.30 -11.47
CA ARG A 68 -2.64 14.32 -12.20
C ARG A 68 -1.80 13.11 -12.60
N LEU A 69 -0.64 13.32 -13.23
CA LEU A 69 0.24 12.21 -13.63
C LEU A 69 0.74 11.41 -12.43
N SER A 70 1.08 12.08 -11.32
CA SER A 70 1.52 11.40 -10.10
C SER A 70 0.42 10.51 -9.50
N VAL A 71 -0.82 11.01 -9.39
CA VAL A 71 -1.94 10.25 -8.84
C VAL A 71 -2.32 9.09 -9.77
N LEU A 72 -2.44 9.32 -11.08
CA LEU A 72 -2.77 8.25 -12.04
C LEU A 72 -1.70 7.14 -12.04
N SER A 73 -0.42 7.50 -11.95
CA SER A 73 0.68 6.54 -11.86
C SER A 73 0.63 5.72 -10.57
N ALA A 74 0.31 6.34 -9.44
CA ALA A 74 0.16 5.66 -8.15
C ALA A 74 -1.03 4.68 -8.15
N ILE A 75 -2.19 5.09 -8.70
CA ILE A 75 -3.36 4.21 -8.83
C ILE A 75 -3.04 3.02 -9.73
N THR A 76 -2.46 3.26 -10.90
CA THR A 76 -2.06 2.20 -11.84
C THR A 76 -1.10 1.21 -11.18
N SER A 77 -0.12 1.70 -10.42
CA SER A 77 0.83 0.85 -9.69
C SER A 77 0.15 0.01 -8.62
N THR A 78 -0.83 0.59 -7.91
CA THR A 78 -1.63 -0.11 -6.90
C THR A 78 -2.47 -1.21 -7.53
N GLN A 79 -3.15 -0.93 -8.65
CA GLN A 79 -3.94 -1.93 -9.38
C GLN A 79 -3.08 -3.09 -9.89
N GLN A 80 -1.89 -2.81 -10.44
CA GLN A 80 -0.95 -3.84 -10.87
C GLN A 80 -0.54 -4.74 -9.71
N ARG A 81 -0.26 -4.16 -8.55
CA ARG A 81 0.12 -4.91 -7.35
C ARG A 81 -1.06 -5.71 -6.78
N LEU A 82 -2.27 -5.17 -6.84
CA LEU A 82 -3.49 -5.82 -6.38
C LEU A 82 -3.83 -7.05 -7.24
N LYS A 83 -3.52 -7.04 -8.54
CA LYS A 83 -3.71 -8.20 -9.44
C LYS A 83 -2.90 -9.44 -9.04
N LEU A 84 -1.82 -9.29 -8.27
CA LEU A 84 -1.05 -10.42 -7.75
C LEU A 84 -1.82 -11.20 -6.69
N TYR A 85 -2.85 -10.60 -6.09
CA TYR A 85 -3.67 -11.20 -5.05
C TYR A 85 -5.01 -11.68 -5.62
N SER A 86 -5.18 -12.99 -5.75
CA SER A 86 -6.45 -13.59 -6.19
C SER A 86 -7.55 -13.49 -5.13
N LYS A 87 -7.16 -13.45 -3.85
CA LYS A 87 -8.04 -13.38 -2.68
C LYS A 87 -7.39 -12.52 -1.59
N CYS A 88 -8.22 -11.86 -0.76
CA CYS A 88 -7.73 -11.14 0.41
C CYS A 88 -7.21 -12.15 1.45
N PRO A 89 -6.01 -11.95 2.02
CA PRO A 89 -5.48 -12.78 3.11
C PRO A 89 -6.39 -12.78 4.36
N PRO A 90 -6.28 -13.80 5.23
CA PRO A 90 -7.19 -13.97 6.37
C PRO A 90 -7.08 -12.87 7.42
N ASN A 91 -5.95 -12.18 7.55
CA ASN A 91 -5.82 -11.02 8.45
C ASN A 91 -6.01 -9.67 7.73
N GLY A 92 -6.30 -9.68 6.43
CA GLY A 92 -6.40 -8.47 5.60
C GLY A 92 -5.14 -8.20 4.77
N LEU A 93 -5.14 -7.10 4.04
CA LEU A 93 -4.02 -6.70 3.18
C LEU A 93 -3.75 -5.21 3.35
N VAL A 94 -2.49 -4.87 3.61
CA VAL A 94 -2.03 -3.48 3.66
C VAL A 94 -1.09 -3.26 2.48
N MET A 95 -1.35 -2.22 1.69
CA MET A 95 -0.53 -1.84 0.54
C MET A 95 -0.19 -0.35 0.59
N TYR A 96 1.08 -0.05 0.40
CA TYR A 96 1.63 1.29 0.24
C TYR A 96 2.28 1.39 -1.12
N CYS A 97 1.69 2.20 -2.00
CA CYS A 97 2.17 2.38 -3.37
C CYS A 97 2.34 3.87 -3.65
N GLY A 98 3.49 4.26 -4.22
CA GLY A 98 3.72 5.64 -4.57
C GLY A 98 5.17 6.00 -4.83
N GLN A 99 5.44 7.30 -4.85
CA GLN A 99 6.76 7.86 -5.07
C GLN A 99 7.17 8.72 -3.86
N VAL A 100 8.37 8.47 -3.36
CA VAL A 100 8.96 9.20 -2.23
C VAL A 100 10.23 9.89 -2.71
N ILE A 101 10.50 11.08 -2.20
CA ILE A 101 11.76 11.77 -2.45
C ILE A 101 12.77 11.31 -1.41
N THR A 102 13.93 10.83 -1.84
CA THR A 102 15.05 10.54 -0.94
C THR A 102 15.75 11.83 -0.51
N GLU A 103 16.55 11.77 0.56
CA GLU A 103 17.33 12.94 1.02
C GLU A 103 18.28 13.49 -0.07
N GLU A 104 18.63 12.68 -1.06
CA GLU A 104 19.40 13.09 -2.25
C GLU A 104 18.57 13.83 -3.32
N GLY A 105 17.28 14.09 -3.08
CA GLY A 105 16.38 14.73 -4.04
C GLY A 105 15.92 13.84 -5.18
N LYS A 106 16.23 12.53 -5.15
CA LYS A 106 15.81 11.57 -6.18
C LYS A 106 14.44 10.98 -5.88
N GLU A 107 13.63 10.81 -6.90
CA GLU A 107 12.35 10.11 -6.80
C GLU A 107 12.56 8.60 -6.77
N ARG A 108 12.00 7.94 -5.75
CA ARG A 108 12.02 6.48 -5.61
C ARG A 108 10.60 5.94 -5.56
N LYS A 109 10.32 4.93 -6.39
CA LYS A 109 9.07 4.17 -6.32
C LYS A 109 9.07 3.26 -5.09
N VAL A 110 8.01 3.32 -4.31
CA VAL A 110 7.77 2.52 -3.11
C VAL A 110 6.52 1.69 -3.36
N ASN A 111 6.69 0.37 -3.37
CA ASN A 111 5.61 -0.58 -3.56
C ASN A 111 5.74 -1.66 -2.48
N ILE A 112 5.14 -1.41 -1.33
CA ILE A 112 5.19 -2.32 -0.18
C ILE A 112 3.79 -2.88 0.06
N ASP A 113 3.71 -4.18 0.28
CA ASP A 113 2.49 -4.90 0.58
C ASP A 113 2.79 -5.97 1.62
N PHE A 114 1.92 -6.11 2.60
CA PHE A 114 2.05 -7.12 3.65
C PHE A 114 0.70 -7.46 4.28
N GLU A 115 0.63 -8.67 4.84
CA GLU A 115 -0.47 -9.09 5.70
C GLU A 115 -0.18 -8.64 7.14
N PRO A 116 -1.10 -7.94 7.82
CA PRO A 116 -0.93 -7.54 9.20
C PRO A 116 -1.09 -8.73 10.16
N PHE A 117 -0.36 -8.73 11.28
CA PHE A 117 -0.44 -9.79 12.29
C PHE A 117 -1.77 -9.84 13.06
N LYS A 118 -2.55 -8.76 13.00
CA LYS A 118 -3.88 -8.66 13.57
C LYS A 118 -4.87 -8.30 12.46
N PRO A 119 -6.06 -8.91 12.44
CA PRO A 119 -7.15 -8.46 11.60
C PRO A 119 -7.42 -6.98 11.82
N ILE A 120 -7.67 -6.27 10.71
CA ILE A 120 -8.08 -4.87 10.70
C ILE A 120 -9.61 -4.80 10.69
#